data_AF-A0A4Y2KPX9-F1
#
_entry.id   AF-A0A4Y2KPX9-F1
#
_cell.length_a   1.000
_cell.length_b   1.000
_cell.length_c   1.000
_cell.angle_alpha   90.00
_cell.angle_beta   90.00
_cell.angle_gamma   90.00
#
_symmetry.space_group_name_H-M   'P 1'
#
loop_
_entity.id
_entity.type
_entity.pdbx_description
1 polymer ?
#
loop_
_entity_poly.entity_id
_entity_poly.type
_entity_poly.pdbx_seq_one_letter_code
_entity_poly.pdbx_strand_id
1 'polypeptide(L)'
;MSNLKLDEMITQEIIEPVDEASELCAPMVIVTKNQGDIRICVDLSELNKTIQREAYPMASVDYTITEFNNAKIFSIIDADS
;
A
#
# COMPACT_ATOMS: atom_id res chain seq x y z
N MET A 1 -14.87 -13.21 18.89
CA MET A 1 -14.72 -12.10 17.93
C MET A 1 -14.02 -12.68 16.72
N SER A 2 -14.63 -12.67 15.55
CA SER A 2 -14.10 -13.33 14.35
C SER A 2 -12.97 -12.51 13.73
N ASN A 3 -11.78 -13.09 13.55
CA ASN A 3 -10.62 -12.49 12.88
C ASN A 3 -10.78 -12.48 11.34
N LEU A 4 -12.00 -12.32 10.83
CA LEU A 4 -12.38 -12.59 9.45
C LEU A 4 -11.44 -11.93 8.43
N LYS A 5 -11.04 -10.67 8.68
CA LYS A 5 -10.17 -9.94 7.75
C LYS A 5 -8.72 -10.44 7.74
N LEU A 6 -8.19 -10.88 8.88
CA LEU A 6 -6.85 -11.47 8.96
C LEU A 6 -6.86 -12.87 8.33
N ASP A 7 -7.91 -13.65 8.55
CA ASP A 7 -8.08 -14.98 7.95
C ASP A 7 -8.18 -14.89 6.41
N GLU A 8 -8.88 -13.87 5.89
CA GLU A 8 -8.89 -13.55 4.46
C GLU A 8 -7.48 -13.24 3.92
N MET A 9 -6.71 -12.41 4.62
CA MET A 9 -5.34 -12.04 4.21
C MET A 9 -4.39 -13.24 4.24
N ILE A 10 -4.55 -14.16 5.20
CA ILE A 10 -3.80 -15.43 5.22
C ILE A 10 -4.19 -16.30 4.02
N THR A 11 -5.49 -16.41 3.72
CA THR A 11 -5.99 -17.19 2.58
C THR A 11 -5.50 -16.63 1.23
N GLN A 12 -5.33 -15.31 1.14
CA GLN A 12 -4.78 -14.62 -0.03
C GLN A 12 -3.25 -14.60 -0.08
N GLU A 13 -2.56 -15.24 0.88
CA GLU A 13 -1.10 -15.27 0.98
C GLU A 13 -0.46 -13.87 1.10
N ILE A 14 -1.19 -12.89 1.66
CA ILE A 14 -0.69 -11.53 1.91
C ILE A 14 0.13 -11.47 3.19
N ILE A 15 -0.26 -12.27 4.20
CA ILE A 15 0.42 -12.38 5.50
C ILE A 15 0.49 -13.83 5.94
N GLU A 16 1.41 -14.12 6.85
CA GLU A 16 1.53 -15.41 7.52
C GLU A 16 1.62 -15.22 9.05
N PRO A 17 1.11 -16.18 9.85
CA PRO A 17 1.31 -16.16 11.29
C PRO A 17 2.77 -16.45 11.63
N VAL A 18 3.27 -15.81 12.68
CA VAL A 18 4.59 -16.07 13.25
C VAL A 18 4.43 -16.57 14.68
N ASP A 19 5.26 -17.54 15.07
CA ASP A 19 5.19 -18.16 16.41
C ASP A 19 5.81 -17.27 17.50
N GLU A 20 6.77 -16.42 17.13
CA GLU A 20 7.47 -15.51 18.02
C GLU A 20 7.45 -14.08 17.47
N ALA A 21 7.45 -13.10 18.38
CA ALA A 21 7.53 -11.69 17.99
C ALA A 21 8.91 -11.39 17.38
N SER A 22 8.91 -10.77 16.20
CA SER A 22 10.14 -10.22 15.60
C SER A 22 10.70 -9.08 16.45
N GLU A 23 12.02 -8.90 16.43
CA GLU A 23 12.70 -7.75 17.04
C GLU A 23 12.15 -6.42 16.54
N LEU A 24 11.63 -6.41 15.31
CA LEU A 24 10.94 -5.29 14.70
C LEU A 24 9.45 -5.60 14.64
N CYS A 25 8.66 -4.90 15.45
CA CYS A 25 7.22 -4.97 15.46
C CYS A 25 6.62 -3.57 15.34
N ALA A 26 5.57 -3.43 14.54
CA ALA A 26 4.86 -2.19 14.32
C ALA A 26 3.40 -2.35 14.77
N PRO A 27 2.80 -1.31 15.40
CA PRO A 27 1.43 -1.41 15.86
C PRO A 27 0.43 -1.48 14.70
N MET A 28 -0.62 -2.27 14.89
CA MET A 28 -1.74 -2.40 13.96
C MET A 28 -2.85 -1.42 14.35
N VAL A 29 -3.44 -0.76 13.36
CA VAL A 29 -4.53 0.21 13.50
C VAL A 29 -5.72 -0.27 12.65
N ILE A 30 -6.91 -0.24 13.22
CA ILE A 30 -8.15 -0.59 12.52
C ILE A 30 -8.89 0.70 12.17
N VAL A 31 -9.24 0.85 10.89
CA VAL A 31 -10.03 1.98 10.40
C VAL A 31 -11.33 1.44 9.79
N THR A 32 -12.46 2.03 10.15
CA THR A 32 -13.75 1.69 9.55
C THR A 32 -13.87 2.32 8.17
N LYS A 33 -14.20 1.53 7.16
CA LYS A 33 -14.60 2.02 5.84
C LYS A 33 -16.10 2.35 5.82
N ASN A 34 -16.52 3.00 4.73
CA ASN A 34 -17.93 3.12 4.39
C ASN A 34 -18.56 1.71 4.26
N GLN A 35 -19.86 1.62 4.58
CA GLN A 35 -20.64 0.37 4.52
C GLN A 35 -20.24 -0.73 5.51
N GLY A 36 -19.46 -0.42 6.56
CA GLY A 36 -19.21 -1.33 7.68
C GLY A 36 -18.04 -2.30 7.47
N ASP A 37 -17.31 -2.20 6.37
CA ASP A 37 -16.04 -2.91 6.16
C ASP A 37 -14.91 -2.27 7.00
N ILE A 38 -13.80 -2.98 7.19
CA ILE A 38 -12.62 -2.51 7.93
C ILE A 38 -11.36 -2.53 7.07
N ARG A 39 -10.48 -1.56 7.31
CA ARG A 39 -9.10 -1.54 6.82
C ARG A 39 -8.17 -1.80 7.99
N ILE A 40 -7.33 -2.82 7.84
CA ILE A 40 -6.21 -3.06 8.73
C ILE A 40 -5.02 -2.26 8.17
N CYS A 41 -4.46 -1.38 9.00
CA CYS A 41 -3.29 -0.57 8.68
C CYS A 41 -2.16 -0.93 9.66
N VAL A 42 -0.91 -0.84 9.21
CA VAL A 42 0.26 -0.95 10.07
C VAL A 42 0.90 0.42 10.17
N ASP A 43 1.16 0.89 11.38
CA ASP A 43 1.85 2.17 11.58
C ASP A 43 3.37 1.99 11.38
N LEU A 44 3.81 2.27 10.15
CA LEU A 44 5.21 2.19 9.76
C LEU A 44 5.97 3.51 9.99
N SER A 45 5.45 4.44 10.80
CA SER A 45 6.05 5.77 10.96
C SER A 45 7.51 5.74 11.43
N GLU A 46 7.85 4.88 12.40
CA GLU A 46 9.24 4.74 12.88
C GLU A 46 10.12 4.04 11.84
N LEU A 47 9.63 2.97 11.23
CA LEU A 47 10.33 2.25 10.17
C LEU A 47 10.66 3.18 8.99
N ASN A 48 9.72 4.07 8.64
CA ASN A 48 9.85 5.03 7.56
C ASN A 48 10.94 6.10 7.77
N LYS A 49 11.46 6.26 9.00
CA LYS A 49 12.57 7.18 9.33
C LYS A 49 13.94 6.51 9.18
N THR A 50 14.01 5.20 9.34
CA THR A 50 15.27 4.43 9.39
C THR A 50 15.59 3.75 8.08
N ILE A 51 14.58 3.40 7.27
CA ILE A 51 14.80 2.81 5.95
C ILE A 51 15.50 3.82 5.02
N GLN A 52 16.62 3.38 4.43
CA GLN A 52 17.21 4.05 3.27
C GLN A 52 16.31 3.81 2.06
N ARG A 53 15.56 4.83 1.65
CA ARG A 53 14.71 4.75 0.46
C ARG A 53 15.56 4.83 -0.80
N GLU A 54 15.28 3.94 -1.74
CA GLU A 54 15.77 4.11 -3.10
C GLU A 54 15.12 5.37 -3.71
N ALA A 55 15.93 6.22 -4.33
CA ALA A 55 15.44 7.38 -5.04
C ALA A 55 15.15 6.98 -6.49
N TYR A 56 13.86 6.84 -6.83
CA TYR A 56 13.41 6.69 -8.21
C TYR A 56 12.82 8.03 -8.69
N PRO A 57 13.62 8.88 -9.37
CA PRO A 57 13.13 10.17 -9.84
C PRO A 57 12.09 9.96 -10.94
N MET A 58 10.84 10.33 -10.64
CA MET A 58 9.80 10.40 -11.67
C MET A 58 10.01 11.65 -12.54
N ALA A 59 9.74 11.52 -13.83
CA ALA A 59 9.73 12.67 -14.73
C ALA A 59 8.73 13.73 -14.24
N SER A 60 9.06 15.01 -14.46
CA SER A 60 8.12 16.07 -14.13
C SER A 60 6.87 15.96 -15.00
N VAL A 61 5.74 16.41 -14.45
CA VAL A 61 4.46 16.44 -15.18
C VAL A 61 4.60 17.20 -16.51
N ASP A 62 5.31 18.34 -16.50
CA ASP A 62 5.54 19.16 -17.72
C ASP A 62 6.35 18.40 -18.79
N TYR A 63 7.37 17.65 -18.37
CA TYR A 63 8.16 16.81 -19.28
C TYR A 63 7.27 15.72 -19.89
N THR A 64 6.54 14.99 -19.06
CA THR A 64 5.65 13.91 -19.49
C THR A 64 4.55 14.41 -20.44
N ILE A 65 3.94 15.57 -20.18
CA ILE A 65 2.94 16.18 -21.07
C ILE A 65 3.55 16.53 -22.43
N THR A 66 4.78 17.03 -22.45
CA THR A 66 5.47 17.39 -23.69
C THR A 66 5.71 16.17 -24.57
N GLU A 67 5.96 14.99 -24.00
CA GLU A 67 6.15 13.76 -24.77
C GLU A 67 4.88 13.31 -25.51
N PHE A 68 3.69 13.70 -25.03
CA PHE A 68 2.41 13.39 -25.68
C PHE A 68 2.00 14.38 -26.77
N ASN A 69 2.91 15.24 -27.23
CA ASN A 69 2.57 16.25 -28.22
C ASN A 69 2.03 15.61 -29.52
N ASN A 70 0.90 16.13 -30.01
CA ASN A 70 0.11 15.60 -31.15
C ASN A 70 -0.61 14.27 -30.92
N ALA A 71 -0.63 13.71 -29.70
CA ALA A 71 -1.51 12.58 -29.39
C ALA A 71 -2.98 12.99 -29.54
N LYS A 72 -3.78 12.14 -30.20
CA LYS A 72 -5.19 12.41 -30.51
C LYS A 72 -6.17 11.63 -29.64
N ILE A 73 -5.68 10.55 -29.02
CA ILE A 73 -6.47 9.62 -28.21
C ILE A 73 -5.63 9.29 -26.99
N PHE A 74 -6.26 9.38 -25.82
CA PHE A 74 -5.67 9.02 -24.54
C PHE A 74 -6.54 7.96 -23.88
N SER A 75 -5.89 7.01 -23.21
CA SER A 75 -6.54 6.03 -22.35
C SER A 75 -5.91 6.14 -20.97
N ILE A 76 -6.75 6.26 -19.95
CA ILE A 76 -6.33 6.21 -18.55
C ILE A 76 -6.65 4.82 -18.05
N ILE A 77 -5.62 4.11 -17.60
CA ILE A 77 -5.76 2.80 -16.98
C ILE A 77 -5.52 3.03 -15.50
N ASP A 78 -6.52 2.68 -14.70
CA ASP A 78 -6.36 2.62 -13.25
C ASP A 78 -5.84 1.23 -12.89
N ALA A 79 -4.60 1.19 -12.40
CA ALA A 79 -4.01 -0.02 -11.86
C ALA A 79 -4.14 0.06 -10.34
N ASP A 80 -5.34 -0.20 -9.84
CA ASP A 80 -5.56 -0.43 -8.41
C ASP A 80 -4.70 -1.64 -8.01
N SER A 81 -3.80 -1.43 -7.06
CA SER A 81 -2.81 -2.40 -6.58
C SER A 81 -3.30 -3.17 -5.37
#